data_AF-A0A429GRX6-F1
#
_entry.id   AF-A0A429GRX6-F1
#
_cell.length_a   1.000
_cell.length_b   1.000
_cell.length_c   1.000
_cell.angle_alpha   90.00
_cell.angle_beta   90.00
_cell.angle_gamma   90.00
#
_symmetry.space_group_name_H-M   'P 1'
#
loop_
_entity.id
_entity.type
_entity.pdbx_description
1 polymer ?
#
loop_
_entity_poly.entity_id
_entity_poly.type
_entity_poly.pdbx_seq_one_letter_code
_entity_poly.pdbx_strand_id
1 'polypeptide(L)'
;MKRRSVIFATWGNPFIWNEANYRLSGSKTSVKGVTTIYLLIKELSPDLVVLMVPETLLCDKKVEEYGGRTIPPGINEGEYRNLVSDLRNSIKNFFRRKMPEDLEAKDPEVVIMPNVGEYYSENIRVEWRLPEGEEVSPDSAYAAHALISAVSSLIEVGKGADFISLYFDTTHGVNFMPLAAYRALMAASRIASAFYGLKIEFKQYNSTPYPSRARSRSNVPGMSYVPDLEVFVVKREVITPVKAAQRLVYSYLSGGEYFRLFFSKNGMMRIPELEEFRNIHKRAKALASSIHYSIPLAFIQFSVENYEYAGKLEGYIRRIKELLEEALLYTSITKKDEKLCIEHKIVPNYDYLKSLLSAFSLISYGNNSLGEIRIQ
;
A
#
# COMPACT_ATOMS: atom_id res chain seq x y z
N MET A 1 16.71 -21.64 6.45
CA MET A 1 15.87 -20.82 5.54
C MET A 1 15.19 -19.75 6.37
N LYS A 2 15.58 -18.48 6.21
CA LYS A 2 15.05 -17.36 7.00
C LYS A 2 13.71 -16.93 6.43
N ARG A 3 12.64 -17.19 7.18
CA ARG A 3 11.25 -16.84 6.83
C ARG A 3 10.86 -15.53 7.48
N ARG A 4 10.19 -14.67 6.72
CA ARG A 4 9.61 -13.41 7.18
C ARG A 4 8.13 -13.33 6.80
N SER A 5 7.42 -12.39 7.39
CA SER A 5 5.98 -12.25 7.26
C SER A 5 5.53 -10.79 7.42
N VAL A 6 4.57 -10.38 6.61
CA VAL A 6 4.01 -9.04 6.64
C VAL A 6 2.51 -9.09 6.39
N ILE A 7 1.75 -8.30 7.15
CA ILE A 7 0.32 -8.06 6.91
C ILE A 7 0.16 -6.70 6.25
N PHE A 8 -0.62 -6.65 5.18
CA PHE A 8 -1.19 -5.41 4.64
C PHE A 8 -2.70 -5.44 4.83
N ALA A 9 -3.30 -4.32 5.21
CA ALA A 9 -4.73 -4.21 5.38
C ALA A 9 -5.28 -2.89 4.85
N THR A 10 -6.40 -2.95 4.14
CA THR A 10 -7.17 -1.75 3.79
C THR A 10 -8.21 -1.47 4.86
N TRP A 11 -8.20 -0.26 5.41
CA TRP A 11 -9.14 0.18 6.44
C TRP A 11 -9.94 1.38 5.95
N GLY A 12 -11.27 1.24 5.90
CA GLY A 12 -12.20 2.35 5.69
C GLY A 12 -12.28 3.23 6.94
N ASN A 13 -13.44 3.29 7.59
CA ASN A 13 -13.60 4.03 8.84
C ASN A 13 -13.60 3.08 10.06
N PRO A 14 -12.47 2.99 10.80
CA PRO A 14 -12.38 2.12 11.97
C PRO A 14 -13.26 2.54 13.15
N PHE A 15 -13.62 3.82 13.23
CA PHE A 15 -14.30 4.39 14.40
C PHE A 15 -15.79 4.02 14.49
N ILE A 16 -16.34 3.40 13.44
CA ILE A 16 -17.72 2.91 13.38
C ILE A 16 -17.83 1.39 13.52
N TRP A 17 -16.71 0.67 13.60
CA TRP A 17 -16.72 -0.77 13.77
C TRP A 17 -17.14 -1.16 15.18
N ASN A 18 -17.88 -2.27 15.27
CA ASN A 18 -18.34 -2.84 16.52
C ASN A 18 -17.60 -4.15 16.79
N GLU A 19 -17.62 -4.59 18.04
CA GLU A 19 -17.00 -5.85 18.42
C GLU A 19 -17.65 -7.03 17.70
N ALA A 20 -16.82 -7.99 17.29
CA ALA A 20 -17.21 -9.30 16.82
C ALA A 20 -16.25 -10.35 17.37
N ASN A 21 -16.69 -11.60 17.43
CA ASN A 21 -15.82 -12.74 17.66
C ASN A 21 -15.30 -13.22 16.31
N TYR A 22 -14.06 -12.91 15.97
CA TYR A 22 -13.45 -13.37 14.74
C TYR A 22 -12.81 -14.74 14.93
N ARG A 23 -13.06 -15.67 14.01
CA ARG A 23 -12.41 -16.99 13.95
C ARG A 23 -11.80 -17.22 12.58
N LEU A 24 -10.55 -17.67 12.52
CA LEU A 24 -9.94 -18.04 11.25
C LEU A 24 -10.48 -19.40 10.80
N SER A 25 -10.96 -19.48 9.55
CA SER A 25 -11.53 -20.72 9.00
C SER A 25 -10.50 -21.85 9.01
N GLY A 26 -10.89 -22.99 9.56
CA GLY A 26 -10.01 -24.15 9.74
C GLY A 26 -8.99 -24.04 10.88
N SER A 27 -8.98 -22.94 11.63
CA SER A 27 -8.17 -22.76 12.84
C SER A 27 -9.04 -22.80 14.11
N LYS A 28 -8.42 -23.16 15.24
CA LYS A 28 -9.04 -23.04 16.56
C LYS A 28 -8.90 -21.63 17.14
N THR A 29 -8.08 -20.79 16.52
CA THR A 29 -7.82 -19.43 17.01
C THR A 29 -9.03 -18.54 16.76
N SER A 30 -9.45 -17.88 17.84
CA SER A 30 -10.47 -16.84 17.80
C SER A 30 -10.02 -15.65 18.63
N VAL A 31 -10.48 -14.46 18.23
CA VAL A 31 -10.22 -13.20 18.90
C VAL A 31 -11.50 -12.38 18.89
N LYS A 32 -11.93 -11.95 20.07
CA LYS A 32 -12.94 -10.91 20.20
C LYS A 32 -12.27 -9.55 19.96
N GLY A 33 -12.81 -8.74 19.05
CA GLY A 33 -12.26 -7.42 18.77
C GLY A 33 -13.06 -6.65 17.74
N VAL A 34 -12.65 -5.42 17.46
CA VAL A 34 -13.30 -4.54 16.47
C VAL A 34 -12.75 -4.70 15.05
N THR A 35 -11.68 -5.49 14.88
CA THR A 35 -11.04 -5.72 13.59
C THR A 35 -10.46 -7.13 13.49
N THR A 36 -10.38 -7.65 12.26
CA THR A 36 -9.79 -8.94 11.90
C THR A 36 -8.27 -8.96 12.08
N ILE A 37 -7.62 -7.80 12.12
CA ILE A 37 -6.17 -7.71 12.24
C ILE A 37 -5.65 -8.32 13.54
N TYR A 38 -6.38 -8.20 14.64
CA TYR A 38 -5.98 -8.82 15.91
C TYR A 38 -5.96 -10.36 15.82
N LEU A 39 -6.96 -10.96 15.16
CA LEU A 39 -6.97 -12.40 14.86
C LEU A 39 -5.76 -12.79 14.00
N LEU A 40 -5.49 -12.03 12.94
CA LEU A 40 -4.39 -12.34 12.03
C LEU A 40 -3.02 -12.16 12.69
N ILE A 41 -2.84 -11.19 13.58
CA ILE A 41 -1.61 -11.04 14.37
C ILE A 41 -1.42 -12.24 15.30
N LYS A 42 -2.49 -12.63 16.02
CA LYS A 42 -2.45 -13.76 16.96
C LYS A 42 -2.09 -15.07 16.26
N GLU A 43 -2.67 -15.31 15.10
CA GLU A 43 -2.45 -16.55 14.35
C GLU A 43 -1.13 -16.57 13.57
N LEU A 44 -0.78 -15.46 12.93
CA LEU A 44 0.28 -15.44 11.92
C LEU A 44 1.60 -14.84 12.42
N SER A 45 1.59 -14.19 13.60
CA SER A 45 2.75 -13.56 14.24
C SER A 45 3.64 -12.76 13.28
N PRO A 46 3.08 -11.75 12.58
CA PRO A 46 3.79 -11.05 11.51
C PRO A 46 4.98 -10.23 12.01
N ASP A 47 6.03 -10.11 11.20
CA ASP A 47 7.16 -9.21 11.50
C ASP A 47 6.78 -7.73 11.39
N LEU A 48 5.81 -7.42 10.52
CA LEU A 48 5.32 -6.07 10.23
C LEU A 48 3.82 -6.09 9.88
N VAL A 49 3.09 -5.07 10.34
CA VAL A 49 1.70 -4.79 9.97
C VAL A 49 1.63 -3.41 9.34
N VAL A 50 1.05 -3.32 8.14
CA VAL A 50 0.86 -2.08 7.39
C VAL A 50 -0.63 -1.83 7.18
N LEU A 51 -1.12 -0.69 7.68
CA LEU A 51 -2.51 -0.26 7.57
C LEU A 51 -2.61 0.87 6.54
N MET A 52 -3.40 0.66 5.50
CA MET A 52 -3.71 1.64 4.46
C MET A 52 -5.05 2.31 4.77
N VAL A 53 -5.02 3.61 5.10
CA VAL A 53 -6.16 4.36 5.64
C VAL A 53 -6.41 5.59 4.79
N PRO A 54 -7.66 5.91 4.40
CA PRO A 54 -7.95 7.08 3.58
C PRO A 54 -7.84 8.37 4.40
N GLU A 55 -7.31 9.42 3.79
CA GLU A 55 -7.24 10.75 4.40
C GLU A 55 -8.60 11.37 4.70
N THR A 56 -9.67 10.89 4.06
CA THR A 56 -11.04 11.38 4.25
C THR A 56 -11.58 11.14 5.66
N LEU A 57 -10.91 10.31 6.47
CA LEU A 57 -11.21 10.20 7.90
C LEU A 57 -10.94 11.48 8.69
N LEU A 58 -10.25 12.46 8.11
CA LEU A 58 -10.12 13.81 8.69
C LEU A 58 -11.47 14.53 8.91
N CYS A 59 -12.56 14.03 8.35
CA CYS A 59 -13.92 14.51 8.64
C CYS A 59 -14.60 13.82 9.83
N ASP A 60 -14.04 12.74 10.38
CA ASP A 60 -14.67 11.99 11.47
C ASP A 60 -14.25 12.55 12.84
N LYS A 61 -15.22 13.07 13.60
CA LYS A 61 -15.00 13.61 14.96
C LYS A 61 -14.34 12.62 15.92
N LYS A 62 -14.55 11.32 15.72
CA LYS A 62 -13.93 10.30 16.58
C LYS A 62 -12.42 10.27 16.46
N VAL A 63 -11.82 10.86 15.42
CA VAL A 63 -10.36 11.06 15.35
C VAL A 63 -9.84 11.79 16.60
N GLU A 64 -10.60 12.75 17.14
CA GLU A 64 -10.23 13.55 18.30
C GLU A 64 -10.19 12.71 19.59
N GLU A 65 -11.06 11.70 19.72
CA GLU A 65 -11.04 10.75 20.84
C GLU A 65 -9.70 10.00 20.93
N TYR A 66 -9.01 9.83 19.79
CA TYR A 66 -7.73 9.16 19.69
C TYR A 66 -6.55 10.14 19.53
N GLY A 67 -6.75 11.42 19.86
CA GLY A 67 -5.68 12.42 19.96
C GLY A 67 -5.30 13.10 18.65
N GLY A 68 -6.14 12.98 17.61
CA GLY A 68 -5.97 13.73 16.37
C GLY A 68 -6.84 14.98 16.31
N ARG A 69 -6.93 15.55 15.12
CA ARG A 69 -7.76 16.71 14.81
C ARG A 69 -8.56 16.46 13.54
N THR A 70 -9.80 16.94 13.52
CA THR A 70 -10.62 16.99 12.32
C THR A 70 -10.29 18.22 11.47
N ILE A 71 -10.78 18.26 10.23
CA ILE A 71 -10.63 19.43 9.35
C ILE A 71 -11.47 20.60 9.88
N PRO A 72 -10.85 21.75 10.21
CA PRO A 72 -11.57 22.96 10.59
C PRO A 72 -12.05 23.75 9.36
N PRO A 73 -13.11 24.59 9.50
CA PRO A 73 -13.66 25.40 8.40
C PRO A 73 -12.72 26.44 7.77
N GLY A 74 -11.58 26.73 8.39
CA GLY A 74 -10.61 27.75 7.97
C GLY A 74 -9.22 27.19 7.66
N ILE A 75 -9.11 25.88 7.44
CA ILE A 75 -7.83 25.21 7.21
C ILE A 75 -7.05 25.81 6.03
N ASN A 76 -5.75 25.97 6.21
CA ASN A 76 -4.80 26.30 5.14
C ASN A 76 -3.91 25.10 4.74
N GLU A 77 -3.19 25.24 3.63
CA GLU A 77 -2.34 24.17 3.06
C GLU A 77 -1.25 23.69 4.04
N GLY A 78 -0.68 24.60 4.85
CA GLY A 78 0.34 24.25 5.85
C GLY A 78 -0.20 23.41 7.00
N GLU A 79 -1.45 23.66 7.40
CA GLU A 79 -2.14 22.90 8.45
C GLU A 79 -2.55 21.50 8.01
N TYR A 80 -2.84 21.30 6.72
CA TYR A 80 -3.23 20.00 6.17
C TYR A 80 -2.20 18.90 6.44
N ARG A 81 -0.91 19.24 6.29
CA ARG A 81 0.21 18.33 6.64
C ARG A 81 0.13 17.84 8.07
N ASN A 82 -0.17 18.75 9.00
CA ASN A 82 -0.25 18.41 10.42
C ASN A 82 -1.46 17.51 10.68
N LEU A 83 -2.60 17.77 10.04
CA LEU A 83 -3.78 16.91 10.15
C LEU A 83 -3.53 15.48 9.64
N VAL A 84 -2.87 15.32 8.50
CA VAL A 84 -2.50 13.98 7.98
C VAL A 84 -1.58 13.24 8.96
N SER A 85 -0.65 13.94 9.61
CA SER A 85 0.20 13.38 10.66
C SER A 85 -0.61 12.97 11.90
N ASP A 86 -1.53 13.82 12.33
CA ASP A 86 -2.41 13.57 13.48
C ASP A 86 -3.34 12.38 13.24
N LEU A 87 -3.89 12.25 12.02
CA LEU A 87 -4.66 11.09 11.62
C LEU A 87 -3.83 9.81 11.73
N ARG A 88 -2.59 9.82 11.24
CA ARG A 88 -1.68 8.67 11.34
C ARG A 88 -1.50 8.23 12.79
N ASN A 89 -1.28 9.19 13.70
CA ASN A 89 -1.13 8.92 15.13
C ASN A 89 -2.44 8.44 15.77
N SER A 90 -3.58 9.00 15.35
CA SER A 90 -4.91 8.60 15.83
C SER A 90 -5.23 7.16 15.48
N ILE A 91 -4.87 6.70 14.28
CA ILE A 91 -5.04 5.30 13.89
C ILE A 91 -4.15 4.38 14.73
N LYS A 92 -2.89 4.76 15.00
CA LYS A 92 -2.02 4.00 15.92
C LYS A 92 -2.60 3.94 17.34
N ASN A 93 -3.16 5.05 17.82
CA ASN A 93 -3.83 5.12 19.13
C ASN A 93 -5.08 4.25 19.17
N PHE A 94 -5.91 4.27 18.12
CA PHE A 94 -7.06 3.39 17.97
C PHE A 94 -6.62 1.93 18.02
N PHE A 95 -5.62 1.57 17.22
CA PHE A 95 -5.09 0.21 17.15
C PHE A 95 -4.65 -0.30 18.53
N ARG A 96 -3.88 0.50 19.27
CA ARG A 96 -3.40 0.15 20.62
C ARG A 96 -4.54 0.05 21.64
N ARG A 97 -5.42 1.05 21.70
CA ARG A 97 -6.51 1.11 22.70
C ARG A 97 -7.57 0.04 22.50
N LYS A 98 -7.73 -0.46 21.27
CA LYS A 98 -8.71 -1.50 20.93
C LYS A 98 -8.11 -2.91 20.86
N MET A 99 -6.79 -3.04 21.07
CA MET A 99 -6.11 -4.32 21.08
C MET A 99 -6.54 -5.13 22.32
N PRO A 100 -6.86 -6.42 22.17
CA PRO A 100 -7.12 -7.30 23.30
C PRO A 100 -5.95 -7.34 24.29
N GLU A 101 -6.23 -7.37 25.59
CA GLU A 101 -5.21 -7.36 26.65
C GLU A 101 -4.26 -8.57 26.59
N ASP A 102 -4.73 -9.71 26.04
CA ASP A 102 -3.96 -10.94 25.86
C ASP A 102 -3.12 -10.95 24.58
N LEU A 103 -3.17 -9.90 23.77
CA LEU A 103 -2.46 -9.80 22.50
C LEU A 103 -1.32 -8.79 22.58
N GLU A 104 -0.09 -9.27 22.45
CA GLU A 104 1.09 -8.42 22.28
C GLU A 104 1.39 -8.22 20.80
N ALA A 105 1.46 -6.96 20.35
CA ALA A 105 1.80 -6.63 18.97
C ALA A 105 2.64 -5.34 18.92
N LYS A 106 3.53 -5.26 17.93
CA LYS A 106 4.21 -4.02 17.60
C LYS A 106 3.22 -3.01 17.01
N ASP A 107 3.54 -1.73 17.16
CA ASP A 107 2.78 -0.67 16.49
C ASP A 107 2.80 -0.87 14.97
N PRO A 108 1.65 -0.72 14.28
CA PRO A 108 1.59 -0.85 12.84
C PRO A 108 2.25 0.35 12.14
N GLU A 109 2.76 0.11 10.94
CA GLU A 109 3.02 1.17 9.97
C GLU A 109 1.65 1.65 9.43
N VAL A 110 1.39 2.95 9.53
CA VAL A 110 0.13 3.54 9.03
C VAL A 110 0.45 4.42 7.84
N VAL A 111 -0.10 4.05 6.69
CA VAL A 111 0.02 4.77 5.43
C VAL A 111 -1.30 5.48 5.17
N ILE A 112 -1.23 6.82 5.11
CA ILE A 112 -2.39 7.63 4.72
C ILE A 112 -2.45 7.65 3.20
N MET A 113 -3.63 7.32 2.67
CA MET A 113 -3.87 7.06 1.26
C MET A 113 -4.68 8.21 0.65
N PRO A 114 -4.36 8.64 -0.58
CA PRO A 114 -5.19 9.58 -1.29
C PRO A 114 -6.57 8.98 -1.52
N ASN A 115 -7.63 9.76 -1.32
CA ASN A 115 -8.99 9.32 -1.58
C ASN A 115 -9.84 10.45 -2.16
N VAL A 116 -10.98 10.10 -2.75
CA VAL A 116 -11.90 11.07 -3.36
C VAL A 116 -13.29 10.94 -2.75
N GLY A 117 -14.09 12.00 -2.92
CA GLY A 117 -15.50 12.02 -2.55
C GLY A 117 -15.87 13.21 -1.67
N GLU A 118 -17.16 13.32 -1.40
CA GLU A 118 -17.73 14.35 -0.53
C GLU A 118 -18.08 13.75 0.84
N TYR A 119 -17.63 14.41 1.90
CA TYR A 119 -17.83 14.01 3.30
C TYR A 119 -18.28 15.22 4.12
N TYR A 120 -18.84 14.97 5.30
CA TYR A 120 -19.27 16.02 6.22
C TYR A 120 -18.36 16.03 7.45
N SER A 121 -17.82 17.20 7.77
CA SER A 121 -17.15 17.48 9.04
C SER A 121 -17.97 18.54 9.77
N GLU A 122 -18.62 18.17 10.87
CA GLU A 122 -19.56 19.04 11.57
C GLU A 122 -20.66 19.59 10.64
N ASN A 123 -20.57 20.88 10.27
CA ASN A 123 -21.51 21.61 9.42
C ASN A 123 -20.86 22.04 8.09
N ILE A 124 -19.65 21.58 7.78
CA ILE A 124 -18.99 21.85 6.51
C ILE A 124 -18.97 20.60 5.64
N ARG A 125 -19.23 20.79 4.34
CA ARG A 125 -19.04 19.75 3.34
C ARG A 125 -17.60 19.83 2.83
N VAL A 126 -16.86 18.73 2.90
CA VAL A 126 -15.49 18.64 2.42
C VAL A 126 -15.44 17.70 1.22
N GLU A 127 -14.94 18.19 0.10
CA GLU A 127 -14.74 17.41 -1.13
C GLU A 127 -13.24 17.17 -1.35
N TRP A 128 -12.85 15.91 -1.50
CA TRP A 128 -11.54 15.54 -2.03
C TRP A 128 -11.65 15.19 -3.50
N ARG A 129 -10.75 15.77 -4.30
CA ARG A 129 -10.67 15.50 -5.74
C ARG A 129 -9.23 15.44 -6.23
N LEU A 130 -9.06 14.70 -7.32
CA LEU A 130 -7.83 14.72 -8.12
C LEU A 130 -7.89 15.91 -9.09
N PRO A 131 -6.74 16.36 -9.62
CA PRO A 131 -6.73 17.42 -10.61
C PRO A 131 -7.43 16.94 -11.88
N GLU A 132 -8.26 17.80 -12.47
CA GLU A 132 -9.00 17.49 -13.70
C GLU A 132 -8.06 17.10 -14.85
N GLY A 133 -8.35 15.95 -15.46
CA GLY A 133 -7.62 15.38 -16.60
C GLY A 133 -7.85 13.88 -16.69
N GLU A 134 -7.81 13.31 -17.90
CA GLU A 134 -8.10 11.88 -18.14
C GLU A 134 -6.97 10.93 -17.68
N GLU A 135 -5.80 11.45 -17.30
CA GLU A 135 -4.59 10.63 -17.14
C GLU A 135 -4.51 9.82 -15.82
N VAL A 136 -5.25 10.20 -14.75
CA VAL A 136 -5.16 9.51 -13.46
C VAL A 136 -6.51 9.35 -12.77
N SER A 137 -6.95 8.11 -12.62
CA SER A 137 -8.15 7.74 -11.85
C SER A 137 -7.87 7.62 -10.34
N PRO A 138 -8.90 7.73 -9.48
CA PRO A 138 -8.76 7.53 -8.03
C PRO A 138 -8.14 6.20 -7.62
N ASP A 139 -8.50 5.11 -8.30
CA ASP A 139 -7.92 3.80 -8.04
C ASP A 139 -6.44 3.72 -8.46
N SER A 140 -6.02 4.44 -9.51
CA SER A 140 -4.62 4.54 -9.94
C SER A 140 -3.79 5.31 -8.91
N ALA A 141 -4.27 6.47 -8.44
CA ALA A 141 -3.60 7.24 -7.39
C ALA A 141 -3.41 6.40 -6.12
N TYR A 142 -4.48 5.76 -5.64
CA TYR A 142 -4.42 4.88 -4.48
C TYR A 142 -3.46 3.69 -4.70
N ALA A 143 -3.55 3.02 -5.85
CA ALA A 143 -2.70 1.89 -6.16
C ALA A 143 -1.21 2.27 -6.24
N ALA A 144 -0.87 3.48 -6.70
CA ALA A 144 0.50 3.96 -6.73
C ALA A 144 1.09 4.12 -5.32
N HIS A 145 0.34 4.75 -4.39
CA HIS A 145 0.74 4.85 -2.99
C HIS A 145 0.85 3.48 -2.31
N ALA A 146 -0.09 2.58 -2.60
CA ALA A 146 -0.08 1.23 -2.05
C ALA A 146 1.12 0.43 -2.58
N LEU A 147 1.46 0.62 -3.86
CA LEU A 147 2.57 -0.07 -4.52
C LEU A 147 3.91 0.33 -3.91
N ILE A 148 4.20 1.63 -3.80
CA ILE A 148 5.50 2.07 -3.27
C ILE A 148 5.64 1.70 -1.79
N SER A 149 4.56 1.84 -1.02
CA SER A 149 4.56 1.47 0.40
C SER A 149 4.83 -0.02 0.55
N ALA A 150 4.13 -0.85 -0.22
CA ALA A 150 4.34 -2.30 -0.19
C ALA A 150 5.74 -2.72 -0.65
N VAL A 151 6.26 -2.13 -1.73
CA VAL A 151 7.62 -2.43 -2.20
C VAL A 151 8.63 -2.02 -1.14
N SER A 152 8.52 -0.83 -0.54
CA SER A 152 9.41 -0.38 0.53
C SER A 152 9.37 -1.32 1.75
N SER A 153 8.18 -1.66 2.25
CA SER A 153 8.03 -2.53 3.42
C SER A 153 8.51 -3.96 3.13
N LEU A 154 8.20 -4.51 1.95
CA LEU A 154 8.71 -5.82 1.53
C LEU A 154 10.22 -5.83 1.38
N ILE A 155 10.79 -4.71 0.93
CA ILE A 155 12.24 -4.60 0.77
C ILE A 155 12.93 -4.59 2.12
N GLU A 156 12.42 -3.81 3.07
CA GLU A 156 12.93 -3.75 4.44
C GLU A 156 12.84 -5.11 5.15
N VAL A 157 11.67 -5.76 5.08
CA VAL A 157 11.43 -7.07 5.69
C VAL A 157 12.23 -8.18 4.99
N GLY A 158 12.42 -8.08 3.68
CA GLY A 158 13.05 -9.08 2.83
C GLY A 158 14.57 -9.18 2.96
N LYS A 159 15.24 -8.23 3.63
CA LYS A 159 16.70 -8.24 3.74
C LYS A 159 17.24 -9.52 4.40
N GLY A 160 17.96 -10.30 3.60
CA GLY A 160 18.53 -11.59 3.98
C GLY A 160 17.48 -12.67 4.26
N ALA A 161 16.26 -12.52 3.77
CA ALA A 161 15.20 -13.53 3.86
C ALA A 161 15.17 -14.38 2.58
N ASP A 162 14.91 -15.68 2.74
CA ASP A 162 14.74 -16.60 1.60
C ASP A 162 13.26 -16.66 1.16
N PHE A 163 12.36 -16.32 2.09
CA PHE A 163 10.92 -16.49 1.93
C PHE A 163 10.14 -15.43 2.70
N ILE A 164 9.16 -14.80 2.05
CA ILE A 164 8.21 -13.88 2.67
C ILE A 164 6.79 -14.44 2.58
N SER A 165 6.06 -14.41 3.70
CA SER A 165 4.61 -14.63 3.71
C SER A 165 3.91 -13.27 3.71
N LEU A 166 3.26 -12.91 2.61
CA LEU A 166 2.49 -11.68 2.49
C LEU A 166 1.01 -12.01 2.71
N TYR A 167 0.44 -11.44 3.76
CA TYR A 167 -0.97 -11.58 4.10
C TYR A 167 -1.71 -10.28 3.81
N PHE A 168 -2.78 -10.35 3.01
CA PHE A 168 -3.57 -9.18 2.63
C PHE A 168 -4.99 -9.29 3.17
N ASP A 169 -5.37 -8.41 4.10
CA ASP A 169 -6.72 -8.37 4.67
C ASP A 169 -7.59 -7.31 3.97
N THR A 170 -8.64 -7.77 3.28
CA THR A 170 -9.61 -6.90 2.59
C THR A 170 -10.87 -6.63 3.39
N THR A 171 -11.02 -7.24 4.58
CA THR A 171 -12.27 -7.25 5.34
C THR A 171 -12.87 -5.87 5.57
N HIS A 172 -12.01 -4.90 5.87
CA HIS A 172 -12.40 -3.56 6.30
C HIS A 172 -12.21 -2.48 5.23
N GLY A 173 -11.80 -2.86 4.02
CA GLY A 173 -11.64 -1.93 2.93
C GLY A 173 -12.98 -1.57 2.29
N VAL A 174 -13.09 -0.35 1.80
CA VAL A 174 -14.33 0.17 1.20
C VAL A 174 -14.13 0.58 -0.25
N ASN A 175 -15.21 0.56 -1.03
CA ASN A 175 -15.24 1.01 -2.43
C ASN A 175 -14.12 0.37 -3.28
N PHE A 176 -13.29 1.19 -3.94
CA PHE A 176 -12.21 0.73 -4.82
C PHE A 176 -10.94 0.29 -4.07
N MET A 177 -10.83 0.55 -2.76
CA MET A 177 -9.59 0.37 -2.01
C MET A 177 -9.08 -1.09 -2.01
N PRO A 178 -9.92 -2.13 -1.74
CA PRO A 178 -9.46 -3.52 -1.76
C PRO A 178 -8.88 -3.93 -3.11
N LEU A 179 -9.52 -3.50 -4.21
CA LEU A 179 -9.11 -3.84 -5.57
C LEU A 179 -7.80 -3.12 -5.95
N ALA A 180 -7.70 -1.83 -5.64
CA ALA A 180 -6.51 -1.03 -5.91
C ALA A 180 -5.30 -1.55 -5.10
N ALA A 181 -5.49 -1.83 -3.80
CA ALA A 181 -4.47 -2.45 -2.95
C ALA A 181 -4.08 -3.85 -3.45
N TYR A 182 -5.04 -4.69 -3.84
CA TYR A 182 -4.75 -6.01 -4.40
C TYR A 182 -3.84 -5.92 -5.63
N ARG A 183 -4.17 -5.05 -6.59
CA ARG A 183 -3.36 -4.81 -7.80
C ARG A 183 -1.95 -4.37 -7.43
N ALA A 184 -1.83 -3.43 -6.50
CA ALA A 184 -0.56 -2.92 -6.01
C ALA A 184 0.28 -4.00 -5.31
N LEU A 185 -0.30 -4.77 -4.39
CA LEU A 185 0.40 -5.79 -3.62
C LEU A 185 0.88 -6.97 -4.49
N MET A 186 0.10 -7.36 -5.50
CA MET A 186 0.54 -8.38 -6.46
C MET A 186 1.74 -7.90 -7.29
N ALA A 187 1.74 -6.63 -7.72
CA ALA A 187 2.88 -6.04 -8.42
C ALA A 187 4.08 -5.91 -7.47
N ALA A 188 3.89 -5.42 -6.25
CA ALA A 188 4.92 -5.28 -5.23
C ALA A 188 5.57 -6.63 -4.89
N SER A 189 4.77 -7.69 -4.79
CA SER A 189 5.28 -9.04 -4.51
C SER A 189 6.19 -9.54 -5.64
N ARG A 190 5.83 -9.28 -6.90
CA ARG A 190 6.68 -9.64 -8.05
C ARG A 190 7.96 -8.81 -8.05
N ILE A 191 7.85 -7.50 -7.85
CA ILE A 191 8.98 -6.57 -7.76
C ILE A 191 9.95 -7.05 -6.68
N ALA A 192 9.49 -7.27 -5.45
CA ALA A 192 10.34 -7.71 -4.34
C ALA A 192 10.93 -9.11 -4.56
N SER A 193 10.15 -10.07 -5.09
CA SER A 193 10.61 -11.43 -5.38
C SER A 193 11.76 -11.45 -6.39
N ALA A 194 11.63 -10.73 -7.50
CA ALA A 194 12.71 -10.63 -8.49
C ALA A 194 13.86 -9.75 -7.99
N PHE A 195 13.59 -8.69 -7.22
CA PHE A 195 14.60 -7.76 -6.73
C PHE A 195 15.59 -8.41 -5.75
N TYR A 196 15.13 -9.33 -4.90
CA TYR A 196 15.98 -10.02 -3.92
C TYR A 196 16.25 -11.50 -4.24
N GLY A 197 15.66 -12.04 -5.30
CA GLY A 197 15.78 -13.47 -5.58
C GLY A 197 15.05 -14.38 -4.56
N LEU A 198 14.04 -13.86 -3.85
CA LEU A 198 13.31 -14.61 -2.81
C LEU A 198 11.91 -15.09 -3.26
N LYS A 199 11.37 -16.08 -2.57
CA LYS A 199 9.99 -16.57 -2.78
C LYS A 199 8.99 -15.77 -1.93
N ILE A 200 7.81 -15.48 -2.48
CA ILE A 200 6.72 -14.86 -1.74
C ILE A 200 5.47 -15.73 -1.81
N GLU A 201 4.91 -16.10 -0.65
CA GLU A 201 3.57 -16.67 -0.56
C GLU A 201 2.58 -15.55 -0.24
N PHE A 202 1.74 -15.22 -1.22
CA PHE A 202 0.65 -14.25 -1.07
C PHE A 202 -0.62 -14.97 -0.64
N LYS A 203 -1.28 -14.48 0.42
CA LYS A 203 -2.62 -14.92 0.84
C LYS A 203 -3.52 -13.72 1.07
N GLN A 204 -4.71 -13.77 0.50
CA GLN A 204 -5.76 -12.78 0.76
C GLN A 204 -6.77 -13.34 1.75
N TYR A 205 -7.16 -12.52 2.72
CA TYR A 205 -8.16 -12.82 3.73
C TYR A 205 -9.37 -11.90 3.62
N ASN A 206 -10.55 -12.44 3.92
CA ASN A 206 -11.78 -11.67 4.04
C ASN A 206 -12.72 -12.32 5.06
N SER A 207 -13.36 -11.53 5.92
CA SER A 207 -14.39 -12.06 6.83
C SER A 207 -15.76 -12.22 6.19
N THR A 208 -16.63 -12.99 6.84
CA THR A 208 -18.07 -12.89 6.65
C THR A 208 -18.55 -11.46 6.93
N PRO A 209 -19.57 -10.97 6.21
CA PRO A 209 -20.07 -9.61 6.39
C PRO A 209 -20.64 -9.40 7.80
N TYR A 210 -20.40 -8.21 8.36
CA TYR A 210 -20.99 -7.83 9.64
C TYR A 210 -22.53 -7.73 9.49
N PRO A 211 -23.32 -8.32 10.39
CA PRO A 211 -24.79 -8.33 10.27
C PRO A 211 -25.38 -6.92 10.38
N SER A 212 -26.35 -6.62 9.52
CA SER A 212 -27.08 -5.35 9.57
C SER A 212 -27.88 -5.21 10.86
N ARG A 213 -28.06 -3.97 11.35
CA ARG A 213 -28.79 -3.67 12.60
C ARG A 213 -30.18 -4.32 12.70
N ALA A 214 -30.84 -4.60 11.57
CA ALA A 214 -32.14 -5.30 11.55
C ALA A 214 -32.05 -6.77 11.99
N ARG A 215 -30.91 -7.44 11.76
CA ARG A 215 -30.63 -8.82 12.19
C ARG A 215 -29.94 -8.92 13.54
N SER A 216 -29.39 -7.82 14.04
CA SER A 216 -28.61 -7.76 15.29
C SER A 216 -29.44 -7.43 16.54
N ARG A 217 -30.78 -7.44 16.45
CA ARG A 217 -31.65 -7.29 17.63
C ARG A 217 -31.57 -8.57 18.45
N SER A 218 -30.80 -8.51 19.54
CA SER A 218 -30.96 -9.41 20.67
C SER A 218 -32.44 -9.40 21.11
N ASN A 219 -33.05 -10.57 21.24
CA ASN A 219 -34.38 -10.72 21.85
C ASN A 219 -34.36 -10.43 23.37
N VAL A 220 -33.19 -10.13 23.94
CA VAL A 220 -32.97 -9.81 25.35
C VAL A 220 -32.67 -8.31 25.50
N PRO A 221 -33.52 -7.54 26.21
CA PRO A 221 -33.27 -6.14 26.52
C PRO A 221 -31.94 -5.95 27.27
N GLY A 222 -31.10 -5.03 26.80
CA GLY A 222 -29.85 -4.64 27.48
C GLY A 222 -28.58 -5.39 27.08
N MET A 223 -28.66 -6.43 26.23
CA MET A 223 -27.48 -7.18 25.78
C MET A 223 -27.05 -6.76 24.36
N SER A 224 -25.83 -6.24 24.22
CA SER A 224 -25.23 -5.95 22.92
C SER A 224 -24.90 -7.28 22.22
N TYR A 225 -25.50 -7.53 21.06
CA TYR A 225 -25.21 -8.71 20.25
C TYR A 225 -23.81 -8.60 19.63
N VAL A 226 -22.92 -9.52 20.00
CA VAL A 226 -21.57 -9.66 19.43
C VAL A 226 -21.61 -10.82 18.41
N PRO A 227 -21.54 -10.55 17.10
CA PRO A 227 -21.61 -11.61 16.10
C PRO A 227 -20.33 -12.43 16.03
N ASP A 228 -20.49 -13.72 15.73
CA ASP A 228 -19.39 -14.59 15.31
C ASP A 228 -19.14 -14.40 13.80
N LEU A 229 -17.93 -14.01 13.43
CA LEU A 229 -17.53 -13.78 12.05
C LEU A 229 -16.35 -14.69 11.68
N GLU A 230 -16.49 -15.40 10.57
CA GLU A 230 -15.44 -16.30 10.08
C GLU A 230 -14.56 -15.58 9.07
N VAL A 231 -13.24 -15.73 9.18
CA VAL A 231 -12.25 -15.16 8.27
C VAL A 231 -11.72 -16.25 7.35
N PHE A 232 -11.83 -16.05 6.05
CA PHE A 232 -11.43 -17.04 5.04
C PHE A 232 -10.17 -16.60 4.29
N VAL A 233 -9.35 -17.58 3.92
CA VAL A 233 -8.34 -17.38 2.87
C VAL A 233 -9.06 -17.45 1.52
N VAL A 234 -9.26 -16.31 0.87
CA VAL A 234 -10.00 -16.23 -0.41
C VAL A 234 -9.08 -16.37 -1.63
N LYS A 235 -7.79 -16.16 -1.46
CA LYS A 235 -6.79 -16.35 -2.52
C LYS A 235 -5.45 -16.78 -1.97
N ARG A 236 -4.75 -17.63 -2.71
CA ARG A 236 -3.35 -17.99 -2.46
C ARG A 236 -2.57 -18.00 -3.78
N GLU A 237 -1.38 -17.42 -3.78
CA GLU A 237 -0.45 -17.47 -4.91
C GLU A 237 0.99 -17.59 -4.39
N VAL A 238 1.80 -18.41 -5.06
CA VAL A 238 3.24 -18.49 -4.78
C VAL A 238 4.00 -17.83 -5.93
N ILE A 239 4.75 -16.80 -5.59
CA ILE A 239 5.53 -15.99 -6.51
C ILE A 239 6.99 -16.37 -6.33
N THR A 240 7.61 -16.78 -7.44
CA THR A 240 9.02 -17.15 -7.51
C THR A 240 9.78 -16.11 -8.33
N PRO A 241 11.08 -15.87 -8.07
CA PRO A 241 11.86 -14.84 -8.76
C PRO A 241 11.80 -14.94 -10.29
N VAL A 242 11.94 -16.14 -10.84
CA VAL A 242 11.92 -16.37 -12.30
C VAL A 242 10.56 -15.98 -12.91
N LYS A 243 9.46 -16.50 -12.36
CA LYS A 243 8.09 -16.15 -12.82
C LYS A 243 7.80 -14.66 -12.62
N ALA A 244 8.33 -14.06 -11.55
CA ALA A 244 8.18 -12.64 -11.28
C ALA A 244 8.90 -11.81 -12.35
N ALA A 245 10.17 -12.08 -12.62
CA ALA A 245 10.95 -11.39 -13.65
C ALA A 245 10.27 -11.47 -15.03
N GLN A 246 9.80 -12.65 -15.45
CA GLN A 246 9.06 -12.83 -16.69
C GLN A 246 7.78 -11.96 -16.75
N ARG A 247 7.02 -11.88 -15.66
CA ARG A 247 5.80 -11.05 -15.60
C ARG A 247 6.10 -9.55 -15.55
N LEU A 248 7.21 -9.16 -14.92
CA LEU A 248 7.62 -7.77 -14.81
C LEU A 248 8.06 -7.18 -16.15
N VAL A 249 8.50 -7.98 -17.12
CA VAL A 249 8.77 -7.48 -18.48
C VAL A 249 7.52 -6.83 -19.08
N TYR A 250 6.34 -7.43 -18.94
CA TYR A 250 5.10 -6.82 -19.43
C TYR A 250 4.72 -5.56 -18.66
N SER A 251 5.01 -5.52 -17.35
CA SER A 251 4.76 -4.32 -16.53
C SER A 251 5.70 -3.18 -16.91
N TYR A 252 6.97 -3.49 -17.22
CA TYR A 252 7.92 -2.54 -17.78
C TYR A 252 7.41 -1.97 -19.11
N LEU A 253 7.02 -2.83 -20.05
CA LEU A 253 6.55 -2.40 -21.38
C LEU A 253 5.24 -1.57 -21.34
N SER A 254 4.40 -1.76 -20.31
CA SER A 254 3.16 -0.99 -20.15
C SER A 254 3.34 0.51 -19.93
N GLY A 255 4.55 0.95 -19.53
CA GLY A 255 4.86 2.37 -19.30
C GLY A 255 5.16 3.18 -20.56
N GLY A 256 5.24 2.57 -21.74
CA GLY A 256 5.61 3.28 -22.98
C GLY A 256 6.97 4.00 -22.92
N GLU A 257 7.25 4.86 -23.91
CA GLU A 257 8.50 5.64 -23.97
C GLU A 257 8.42 6.98 -23.22
N TYR A 258 7.21 7.45 -22.89
CA TYR A 258 6.97 8.75 -22.24
C TYR A 258 6.85 8.61 -20.72
N PHE A 259 7.99 8.57 -20.03
CA PHE A 259 8.01 8.47 -18.57
C PHE A 259 7.49 9.74 -17.87
N ARG A 260 6.27 9.65 -17.32
CA ARG A 260 5.63 10.68 -16.48
C ARG A 260 5.19 10.09 -15.13
N LEU A 261 6.10 10.09 -14.16
CA LEU A 261 5.82 9.55 -12.83
C LEU A 261 4.67 10.26 -12.10
N PHE A 262 4.55 11.57 -12.35
CA PHE A 262 3.55 12.43 -11.72
C PHE A 262 2.78 13.21 -12.77
N PHE A 263 1.48 13.36 -12.53
CA PHE A 263 0.59 14.27 -13.23
C PHE A 263 0.39 15.54 -12.41
N SER A 264 0.42 16.69 -13.09
CA SER A 264 0.10 18.00 -12.49
C SER A 264 -0.44 18.96 -13.56
N LYS A 265 -1.49 19.70 -13.20
CA LYS A 265 -2.12 20.69 -14.10
C LYS A 265 -1.35 22.01 -14.16
N ASN A 266 -0.77 22.46 -13.03
CA ASN A 266 -0.24 23.83 -12.88
C ASN A 266 1.10 23.93 -12.11
N GLY A 267 1.79 22.82 -11.83
CA GLY A 267 3.05 22.87 -11.08
C GLY A 267 3.94 21.66 -11.31
N MET A 268 5.17 21.85 -11.78
CA MET A 268 6.15 20.76 -11.75
C MET A 268 6.72 20.63 -10.36
N MET A 269 6.47 19.48 -9.72
CA MET A 269 7.38 19.04 -8.67
C MET A 269 8.76 18.91 -9.31
N ARG A 270 9.74 19.69 -8.85
CA ARG A 270 11.12 19.46 -9.24
C ARG A 270 11.54 18.16 -8.57
N ILE A 271 11.76 17.15 -9.38
CA ILE A 271 12.31 15.86 -8.95
C ILE A 271 13.71 15.81 -9.55
N PRO A 272 14.75 16.20 -8.80
CA PRO A 272 16.13 16.22 -9.29
C PRO A 272 16.56 14.91 -9.94
N GLU A 273 16.06 13.79 -9.41
CA GLU A 273 16.40 12.42 -9.80
C GLU A 273 15.62 11.93 -11.03
N LEU A 274 14.70 12.73 -11.60
CA LEU A 274 13.82 12.28 -12.67
C LEU A 274 14.58 11.84 -13.93
N GLU A 275 15.63 12.57 -14.31
CA GLU A 275 16.48 12.19 -15.44
C GLU A 275 17.26 10.89 -15.16
N GLU A 276 17.68 10.68 -13.91
CA GLU A 276 18.32 9.43 -13.51
C GLU A 276 17.34 8.25 -13.58
N PHE A 277 16.11 8.42 -13.09
CA PHE A 277 15.06 7.39 -13.21
C PHE A 277 14.76 7.05 -14.67
N ARG A 278 14.68 8.06 -15.54
CA ARG A 278 14.51 7.86 -16.99
C ARG A 278 15.67 7.08 -17.60
N ASN A 279 16.90 7.40 -17.22
CA ASN A 279 18.09 6.71 -17.72
C ASN A 279 18.11 5.24 -17.28
N ILE A 280 17.82 4.95 -16.01
CA ILE A 280 17.72 3.58 -15.50
C ILE A 280 16.62 2.81 -16.22
N HIS A 281 15.44 3.42 -16.38
CA HIS A 281 14.32 2.81 -17.10
C HIS A 281 14.67 2.47 -18.56
N LYS A 282 15.33 3.39 -19.28
CA LYS A 282 15.81 3.15 -20.65
C LYS A 282 16.82 2.01 -20.73
N ARG A 283 17.77 1.97 -19.80
CA ARG A 283 18.81 0.92 -19.78
C ARG A 283 18.26 -0.47 -19.48
N ALA A 284 17.18 -0.56 -18.71
CA ALA A 284 16.50 -1.83 -18.46
C ALA A 284 15.88 -2.46 -19.72
N LYS A 285 15.70 -1.72 -20.83
CA LYS A 285 15.07 -2.20 -22.07
C LYS A 285 15.74 -3.44 -22.64
N ALA A 286 17.06 -3.40 -22.77
CA ALA A 286 17.84 -4.49 -23.34
C ALA A 286 17.80 -5.73 -22.43
N LEU A 287 17.89 -5.53 -21.12
CA LEU A 287 17.77 -6.59 -20.13
C LEU A 287 16.36 -7.22 -20.12
N ALA A 288 15.31 -6.40 -20.12
CA ALA A 288 13.93 -6.87 -20.21
C ALA A 288 13.68 -7.69 -21.49
N SER A 289 14.24 -7.24 -22.62
CA SER A 289 14.15 -7.95 -23.90
C SER A 289 14.89 -9.29 -23.85
N SER A 290 16.07 -9.35 -23.23
CA SER A 290 16.82 -10.60 -23.08
C SER A 290 16.06 -11.64 -22.24
N ILE A 291 15.31 -11.21 -21.22
CA ILE A 291 14.45 -12.07 -20.41
C ILE A 291 13.24 -12.52 -21.22
N HIS A 292 12.61 -11.61 -21.98
CA HIS A 292 11.44 -11.93 -22.81
C HIS A 292 11.74 -12.99 -23.88
N TYR A 293 12.83 -12.78 -24.61
CA TYR A 293 13.24 -13.66 -25.72
C TYR A 293 14.14 -14.81 -25.27
N SER A 294 14.43 -14.92 -23.96
CA SER A 294 15.29 -15.96 -23.38
C SER A 294 16.67 -16.04 -24.06
N ILE A 295 17.36 -14.89 -24.16
CA ILE A 295 18.68 -14.76 -24.80
C ILE A 295 19.75 -14.68 -23.69
N PRO A 296 20.42 -15.80 -23.30
CA PRO A 296 21.23 -15.84 -22.09
C PRO A 296 22.49 -14.97 -22.17
N LEU A 297 23.15 -14.92 -23.34
CA LEU A 297 24.34 -14.11 -23.53
C LEU A 297 24.04 -12.61 -23.36
N ALA A 298 22.94 -12.15 -23.97
CA ALA A 298 22.47 -10.78 -23.81
C ALA A 298 22.08 -10.48 -22.36
N PHE A 299 21.43 -11.43 -21.68
CA PHE A 299 21.07 -11.29 -20.27
C PHE A 299 22.31 -11.08 -19.39
N ILE A 300 23.36 -11.89 -19.58
CA ILE A 300 24.63 -11.75 -18.84
C ILE A 300 25.28 -10.40 -19.15
N GLN A 301 25.43 -10.06 -20.43
CA GLN A 301 26.06 -8.81 -20.86
C GLN A 301 25.35 -7.59 -20.25
N PHE A 302 24.03 -7.48 -20.44
CA PHE A 302 23.27 -6.32 -19.97
C PHE A 302 23.12 -6.30 -18.44
N SER A 303 23.22 -7.45 -17.75
CA SER A 303 23.30 -7.48 -16.29
C SER A 303 24.62 -6.86 -15.81
N VAL A 304 25.76 -7.20 -16.43
CA VAL A 304 27.07 -6.60 -16.11
C VAL A 304 27.08 -5.10 -16.40
N GLU A 305 26.56 -4.67 -17.55
CA GLU A 305 26.51 -3.24 -17.92
C GLU A 305 25.66 -2.38 -16.96
N ASN A 306 24.70 -2.98 -16.25
CA ASN A 306 23.85 -2.29 -15.28
C ASN A 306 24.29 -2.49 -13.82
N TYR A 307 25.45 -3.11 -13.57
CA TYR A 307 25.93 -3.43 -12.23
C TYR A 307 26.08 -2.18 -11.33
N GLU A 308 26.51 -1.05 -11.91
CA GLU A 308 26.68 0.22 -11.18
C GLU A 308 25.41 0.74 -10.50
N TYR A 309 24.23 0.36 -11.01
CA TYR A 309 22.96 0.81 -10.46
C TYR A 309 22.47 -0.05 -9.30
N ALA A 310 22.84 -1.34 -9.26
CA ALA A 310 22.31 -2.30 -8.30
C ALA A 310 22.41 -1.81 -6.84
N GLY A 311 23.57 -1.23 -6.47
CA GLY A 311 23.80 -0.69 -5.13
C GLY A 311 23.00 0.57 -4.79
N LYS A 312 22.41 1.26 -5.77
CA LYS A 312 21.66 2.51 -5.59
C LYS A 312 20.14 2.32 -5.59
N LEU A 313 19.64 1.21 -6.12
CA LEU A 313 18.21 1.02 -6.37
C LEU A 313 17.36 1.08 -5.10
N GLU A 314 17.82 0.51 -3.98
CA GLU A 314 17.10 0.64 -2.69
C GLU A 314 16.96 2.09 -2.25
N GLY A 315 18.01 2.90 -2.46
CA GLY A 315 18.01 4.34 -2.17
C GLY A 315 16.98 5.08 -3.02
N TYR A 316 16.87 4.76 -4.31
CA TYR A 316 15.85 5.34 -5.18
C TYR A 316 14.43 4.94 -4.79
N ILE A 317 14.21 3.69 -4.36
CA ILE A 317 12.89 3.26 -3.90
C ILE A 317 12.48 4.05 -2.65
N ARG A 318 13.40 4.24 -1.69
CA ARG A 318 13.15 5.10 -0.52
C ARG A 318 12.83 6.53 -0.94
N ARG A 319 13.60 7.09 -1.88
CA ARG A 319 13.36 8.44 -2.39
C ARG A 319 12.00 8.58 -3.07
N ILE A 320 11.59 7.59 -3.87
CA ILE A 320 10.27 7.57 -4.51
C ILE A 320 9.15 7.50 -3.45
N LYS A 321 9.33 6.73 -2.37
CA LYS A 321 8.37 6.72 -1.24
C LYS A 321 8.21 8.11 -0.64
N GLU A 322 9.31 8.78 -0.33
CA GLU A 322 9.31 10.15 0.20
C GLU A 322 8.61 11.13 -0.75
N LEU A 323 8.91 11.05 -2.06
CA LEU A 323 8.27 11.91 -3.06
C LEU A 323 6.75 11.68 -3.15
N LEU A 324 6.28 10.43 -3.03
CA LEU A 324 4.84 10.14 -3.02
C LEU A 324 4.18 10.65 -1.72
N GLU A 325 4.84 10.52 -0.58
CA GLU A 325 4.36 11.10 0.68
C GLU A 325 4.29 12.64 0.62
N GLU A 326 5.26 13.29 -0.02
CA GLU A 326 5.24 14.73 -0.30
C GLU A 326 4.12 15.11 -1.28
N ALA A 327 3.91 14.32 -2.33
CA ALA A 327 2.88 14.55 -3.34
C ALA A 327 1.46 14.50 -2.75
N LEU A 328 1.18 13.58 -1.82
CA LEU A 328 -0.10 13.51 -1.10
C LEU A 328 -0.44 14.85 -0.44
N LEU A 329 0.58 15.50 0.13
CA LEU A 329 0.47 16.74 0.89
C LEU A 329 0.47 17.99 0.00
N TYR A 330 0.73 17.83 -1.30
CA TYR A 330 0.73 18.93 -2.24
C TYR A 330 -0.70 19.17 -2.75
N THR A 331 -1.49 19.81 -1.89
CA THR A 331 -2.92 20.08 -2.10
C THR A 331 -3.18 21.58 -2.19
N SER A 332 -4.16 21.98 -3.00
CA SER A 332 -4.78 23.30 -2.87
C SER A 332 -6.10 23.21 -2.14
N ILE A 333 -6.32 24.13 -1.22
CA ILE A 333 -7.56 24.22 -0.45
C ILE A 333 -8.32 25.46 -0.88
N THR A 334 -9.55 25.27 -1.33
CA THR A 334 -10.45 26.37 -1.71
C THR A 334 -11.75 26.27 -0.93
N LYS A 335 -12.26 27.41 -0.47
CA LYS A 335 -13.55 27.49 0.23
C LYS A 335 -14.54 28.25 -0.64
N LYS A 336 -15.70 27.66 -0.89
CA LYS A 336 -16.85 28.28 -1.55
C LYS A 336 -18.08 27.99 -0.70
N ASP A 337 -18.66 29.02 -0.10
CA ASP A 337 -19.80 28.91 0.81
C ASP A 337 -19.53 27.90 1.96
N GLU A 338 -20.42 26.92 2.14
CA GLU A 338 -20.30 25.82 3.11
C GLU A 338 -19.52 24.60 2.58
N LYS A 339 -18.83 24.76 1.44
CA LYS A 339 -18.03 23.70 0.81
C LYS A 339 -16.54 24.04 0.86
N LEU A 340 -15.76 23.14 1.47
CA LEU A 340 -14.32 23.12 1.39
C LEU A 340 -13.89 22.09 0.33
N CYS A 341 -13.04 22.48 -0.61
CA CYS A 341 -12.51 21.62 -1.65
C CYS A 341 -11.02 21.44 -1.46
N ILE A 342 -10.58 20.20 -1.26
CA ILE A 342 -9.19 19.77 -1.16
C ILE A 342 -8.85 19.09 -2.48
N GLU A 343 -8.04 19.75 -3.29
CA GLU A 343 -7.61 19.24 -4.59
C GLU A 343 -6.13 18.88 -4.52
N HIS A 344 -5.80 17.61 -4.77
CA HIS A 344 -4.40 17.21 -4.96
C HIS A 344 -3.87 17.86 -6.23
N LYS A 345 -2.74 18.57 -6.15
CA LYS A 345 -2.14 19.23 -7.31
C LYS A 345 -1.16 18.32 -8.04
N ILE A 346 -0.59 17.34 -7.35
CA ILE A 346 0.29 16.32 -7.90
C ILE A 346 -0.29 14.96 -7.58
N VAL A 347 -0.37 14.08 -8.59
CA VAL A 347 -0.84 12.71 -8.39
C VAL A 347 0.09 11.73 -9.10
N PRO A 348 0.54 10.66 -8.42
CA PRO A 348 1.35 9.64 -9.06
C PRO A 348 0.50 8.78 -10.01
N ASN A 349 1.09 8.35 -11.11
CA ASN A 349 0.47 7.40 -12.01
C ASN A 349 0.97 5.97 -11.71
N TYR A 350 0.02 5.07 -11.43
CA TYR A 350 0.32 3.69 -11.06
C TYR A 350 1.14 2.93 -12.11
N ASP A 351 0.80 3.06 -13.40
CA ASP A 351 1.43 2.26 -14.45
C ASP A 351 2.86 2.72 -14.74
N TYR A 352 3.12 4.04 -14.73
CA TYR A 352 4.48 4.56 -14.84
C TYR A 352 5.35 4.18 -13.63
N LEU A 353 4.81 4.30 -12.41
CA LEU A 353 5.52 3.87 -11.19
C LEU A 353 5.82 2.37 -11.22
N LYS A 354 4.82 1.55 -11.57
CA LYS A 354 4.97 0.09 -11.72
C LYS A 354 6.01 -0.26 -12.78
N SER A 355 6.03 0.44 -13.90
CA SER A 355 7.02 0.26 -14.97
C SER A 355 8.43 0.60 -14.49
N LEU A 356 8.63 1.71 -13.78
CA LEU A 356 9.92 2.09 -13.19
C LEU A 356 10.42 1.05 -12.17
N LEU A 357 9.57 0.67 -11.22
CA LEU A 357 9.94 -0.31 -10.20
C LEU A 357 10.19 -1.70 -10.81
N SER A 358 9.52 -2.02 -11.92
CA SER A 358 9.82 -3.22 -12.71
C SER A 358 11.22 -3.13 -13.33
N ALA A 359 11.60 -1.99 -13.91
CA ALA A 359 12.96 -1.77 -14.43
C ALA A 359 14.02 -1.98 -13.34
N PHE A 360 13.82 -1.40 -12.15
CA PHE A 360 14.72 -1.57 -11.00
C PHE A 360 14.83 -3.05 -10.61
N SER A 361 13.69 -3.73 -10.50
CA SER A 361 13.63 -5.14 -10.14
C SER A 361 14.33 -6.05 -11.16
N LEU A 362 14.17 -5.79 -12.46
CA LEU A 362 14.83 -6.56 -13.52
C LEU A 362 16.36 -6.37 -13.50
N ILE A 363 16.83 -5.13 -13.28
CA ILE A 363 18.27 -4.86 -13.11
C ILE A 363 18.82 -5.61 -11.90
N SER A 364 18.13 -5.54 -10.75
CA SER A 364 18.55 -6.26 -9.54
C SER A 364 18.55 -7.78 -9.75
N TYR A 365 17.52 -8.32 -10.41
CA TYR A 365 17.42 -9.74 -10.75
C TYR A 365 18.59 -10.21 -11.61
N GLY A 366 18.94 -9.44 -12.65
CA GLY A 366 20.11 -9.71 -13.49
C GLY A 366 21.40 -9.80 -12.68
N ASN A 367 21.64 -8.81 -11.82
CA ASN A 367 22.82 -8.76 -10.97
C ASN A 367 22.90 -9.91 -9.95
N ASN A 368 21.79 -10.24 -9.29
CA ASN A 368 21.73 -11.35 -8.33
C ASN A 368 21.99 -12.69 -9.01
N SER A 369 21.48 -12.88 -10.23
CA SER A 369 21.72 -14.10 -11.02
C SER A 369 23.18 -14.30 -11.40
N LEU A 370 23.96 -13.21 -11.53
CA LEU A 370 25.40 -13.26 -11.80
C LEU A 370 26.25 -13.40 -10.54
N GLY A 371 25.78 -12.89 -9.39
CA GLY A 371 26.47 -13.02 -8.10
C GLY A 371 26.71 -14.47 -7.71
N GLU A 372 25.79 -15.37 -8.05
CA GLU A 372 25.93 -16.82 -7.87
C GLU A 372 27.03 -17.43 -8.77
N ILE A 373 27.36 -16.80 -9.90
CA ILE A 373 28.33 -17.30 -10.89
C ILE A 373 29.76 -16.85 -10.55
N ARG A 374 29.93 -15.69 -9.89
CA ARG A 374 31.26 -15.14 -9.53
C ARG A 374 31.94 -15.79 -8.32
N ILE A 375 31.30 -16.79 -7.71
CA ILE A 375 31.85 -17.56 -6.56
C ILE A 375 32.54 -18.86 -7.02
N GLN A 376 32.55 -19.16 -8.32
CA GLN A 376 33.38 -20.21 -8.94
C GLN A 376 34.52 -19.58 -9.72
#